data_AF-A0A5C0F7W8-F1
#
_entry.id   AF-A0A5C0F7W8-F1
#
_cell.length_a   1.000
_cell.length_b   1.000
_cell.length_c   1.000
_cell.angle_alpha   90.00
_cell.angle_beta   90.00
_cell.angle_gamma   90.00
#
_symmetry.space_group_name_H-M   'P 1'
#
loop_
_entity.id
_entity.type
_entity.pdbx_description
1 polymer ?
#
loop_
_entity_poly.entity_id
_entity_poly.type
_entity_poly.pdbx_seq_one_letter_code
_entity_poly.pdbx_strand_id
1 'polypeptide(L)' 'MAVPKKRTSKSKKRIRKSVWREKTKKLALKAFSLAQSILTGRSKSFFYTTNEKISGSTE' A
#
# COMPACT_ATOMS: atom_id res chain seq x y z
N MET A 1 23.31 -18.60 24.27
CA MET A 1 22.31 -18.11 23.27
C MET A 1 21.53 -19.29 22.73
N ALA A 2 20.21 -19.16 22.53
CA ALA A 2 19.41 -20.26 21.97
C ALA A 2 19.67 -20.40 20.47
N VAL A 3 19.93 -21.63 20.02
CA VAL A 3 20.19 -21.95 18.60
C VAL A 3 19.11 -22.92 18.10
N PRO A 4 18.54 -22.72 16.90
CA PRO A 4 17.55 -23.64 16.35
C PRO A 4 18.18 -25.01 16.09
N LYS A 5 17.64 -26.05 16.72
CA LYS A 5 18.12 -27.43 16.54
C LYS A 5 17.91 -27.95 15.11
N LYS A 6 16.86 -27.49 14.42
CA LYS A 6 16.49 -27.87 13.06
C LYS A 6 15.97 -26.66 12.29
N ARG A 7 16.12 -26.69 10.97
CA ARG A 7 15.52 -25.68 10.08
C ARG A 7 14.00 -25.77 10.12
N THR A 8 13.35 -24.63 9.94
CA THR A 8 11.90 -24.59 9.74
C THR A 8 11.53 -25.22 8.39
N SER A 9 10.42 -25.95 8.36
CA SER A 9 9.91 -26.53 7.12
C SER A 9 9.52 -25.43 6.12
N LYS A 10 9.54 -25.75 4.82
CA LYS A 10 9.17 -24.81 3.76
C LYS A 10 7.76 -24.25 3.97
N SER A 11 6.81 -25.09 4.37
CA SER A 11 5.43 -24.70 4.67
C SER A 11 5.35 -23.69 5.83
N LYS A 12 5.96 -23.99 6.99
CA LYS A 12 5.96 -23.09 8.15
C LYS A 12 6.63 -21.73 7.84
N LYS A 13 7.66 -21.72 7.00
CA LYS A 13 8.29 -20.47 6.53
C LYS A 13 7.34 -19.65 5.63
N ARG A 14 6.62 -20.29 4.71
CA ARG A 14 5.65 -19.61 3.83
C ARG A 14 4.48 -19.02 4.60
N ILE A 15 3.91 -19.76 5.57
CA ILE A 15 2.80 -19.28 6.40
C ILE A 15 3.19 -17.98 7.14
N ARG A 16 4.37 -17.95 7.78
CA ARG A 16 4.85 -16.73 8.46
C ARG A 16 5.00 -15.53 7.52
N LYS A 17 5.53 -15.77 6.30
CA LYS A 17 5.62 -14.72 5.28
C LYS A 17 4.24 -14.24 4.80
N SER A 18 3.27 -15.15 4.68
CA SER A 18 1.89 -14.81 4.30
C SER A 18 1.24 -13.88 5.32
N VAL A 19 1.38 -14.19 6.61
CA VAL A 19 0.85 -13.35 7.70
C VAL A 19 1.44 -11.93 7.66
N TRP A 20 2.73 -11.80 7.34
CA TRP A 20 3.35 -10.47 7.19
C TRP A 20 2.80 -9.70 5.98
N ARG A 21 2.59 -10.38 4.84
CA ARG A 21 1.99 -9.78 3.62
C ARG A 21 0.51 -9.42 3.78
N GLU A 22 -0.25 -10.20 4.55
CA GLU A 22 -1.68 -9.91 4.76
C GLU A 22 -1.88 -8.57 5.47
N LYS A 23 -0.93 -8.15 6.33
CA LYS A 23 -0.97 -6.84 6.99
C LYS A 23 -0.93 -5.67 6.00
N THR A 24 -0.20 -5.79 4.89
CA THR A 24 -0.08 -4.71 3.90
C THR A 24 -1.30 -4.60 2.99
N LYS A 25 -2.11 -5.66 2.90
CA LYS A 25 -3.33 -5.69 2.07
C LYS A 25 -4.34 -4.61 2.46
N LYS A 26 -4.54 -4.38 3.77
CA LYS A 26 -5.43 -3.30 4.26
C LYS A 26 -4.94 -1.91 3.85
N LEU A 27 -3.62 -1.69 3.87
CA LEU A 27 -3.02 -0.44 3.45
C LEU A 27 -3.17 -0.24 1.94
N ALA A 28 -2.99 -1.31 1.15
CA ALA A 28 -3.19 -1.27 -0.30
C ALA A 28 -4.62 -0.90 -0.69
N LEU A 29 -5.63 -1.45 0.00
CA LEU A 29 -7.04 -1.09 -0.25
C LEU A 29 -7.32 0.39 0.04
N LYS A 30 -6.80 0.91 1.14
CA LYS A 30 -6.94 2.34 1.48
C LYS A 30 -6.24 3.23 0.46
N ALA A 31 -5.02 2.88 0.06
CA ALA A 31 -4.27 3.62 -0.95
C ALA A 31 -4.99 3.63 -2.31
N PHE A 32 -5.59 2.51 -2.71
CA PHE A 32 -6.35 2.42 -3.96
C PHE A 32 -7.63 3.28 -3.94
N SER A 33 -8.39 3.24 -2.83
CA SER A 33 -9.55 4.12 -2.65
C SER A 33 -9.16 5.59 -2.68
N LEU A 34 -8.04 5.96 -2.05
CA LEU A 34 -7.52 7.33 -2.06
C LEU A 34 -7.13 7.76 -3.48
N ALA A 35 -6.42 6.93 -4.23
CA ALA A 35 -6.02 7.22 -5.60
C ALA A 35 -7.24 7.47 -6.52
N GLN A 36 -8.29 6.66 -6.40
CA GLN A 36 -9.53 6.88 -7.14
C GLN A 36 -10.19 8.22 -6.78
N SER A 37 -10.21 8.57 -5.48
CA SER A 37 -10.75 9.87 -5.05
C SER A 37 -10.00 11.03 -5.69
N ILE A 38 -8.66 10.97 -5.70
CA ILE A 38 -7.79 11.97 -6.33
C ILE A 38 -8.07 12.06 -7.84
N LEU A 39 -8.13 10.92 -8.53
CA LEU A 39 -8.35 10.88 -9.98
C LEU A 39 -9.69 11.51 -10.39
N THR A 40 -10.72 11.37 -9.56
CA THR A 40 -12.04 11.96 -9.87
C THR A 40 -12.11 13.48 -9.72
N GLY A 41 -11.14 14.12 -9.04
CA GLY A 41 -11.10 15.58 -8.86
C GLY A 41 -12.27 16.20 -8.06
N ARG A 42 -13.20 15.38 -7.55
CA ARG A 42 -14.39 15.84 -6.81
C ARG A 42 -14.08 16.18 -5.35
N SER A 43 -13.05 15.58 -4.77
CA SER A 43 -12.68 15.79 -3.37
C SER A 43 -11.83 17.04 -3.21
N LYS A 44 -12.34 18.01 -2.44
CA LYS A 44 -11.67 19.30 -2.16
C LYS A 44 -10.78 19.29 -0.90
N SER A 45 -10.74 18.17 -0.18
CA SER A 45 -10.08 18.06 1.13
C SER A 45 -8.64 17.54 1.06
N PHE A 46 -8.20 17.00 -0.08
CA PHE A 46 -6.88 16.39 -0.22
C PHE A 46 -6.05 17.17 -1.25
N PHE A 47 -4.96 17.79 -0.79
CA PHE A 47 -4.05 18.58 -1.62
C PHE A 47 -2.70 17.85 -1.72
N TYR A 48 -2.18 17.69 -2.93
CA TYR A 48 -0.83 17.20 -3.19
C TYR A 48 -0.10 18.19 -4.10
N THR A 49 1.17 18.44 -3.82
CA THR A 49 1.98 19.38 -4.62
C THR A 49 2.37 18.71 -5.94
N THR A 50 1.70 19.07 -7.03
CA THR A 50 2.15 18.74 -8.38
C THR A 50 3.28 19.70 -8.76
N ASN A 51 4.52 19.21 -8.88
CA ASN A 51 5.64 20.02 -9.39
C ASN A 51 5.57 20.25 -10.91
N GLU A 52 4.47 19.83 -11.55
CA GLU A 52 4.20 20.13 -12.95
C GLU A 52 3.17 21.25 -13.04
N LYS A 53 3.55 22.29 -13.79
CA LYS A 53 2.66 23.36 -14.25
C LYS A 53 1.39 22.70 -14.78
N ILE A 54 0.26 22.93 -14.12
CA ILE A 54 -1.05 22.55 -14.63
C ILE A 54 -1.27 23.37 -15.91
N SER A 55 -0.86 22.83 -17.05
CA SER A 55 -1.30 23.31 -18.36
C SER A 55 -2.77 22.91 -18.49
N GLY A 56 -3.66 23.90 -18.39
CA GLY A 56 -5.08 23.73 -18.69
C GLY A 56 -5.97 23.66 -17.46
N SER A 57 -6.06 24.76 -16.73
CA SER A 57 -7.39 25.22 -16.30
C SER A 57 -8.21 25.54 -17.55
N THR A 58 -8.96 24.56 -18.04
CA THR A 58 -10.01 24.81 -19.04
C THR A 58 -11.24 24.03 -18.59
N GLU A 59 -12.13 24.81 -17.99
CA GLU A 59 -13.56 24.60 -17.69
C GLU A 59 -13.95 23.54 -16.64
#